data_AF-P18890-F1
#
_entry.id   AF-P18890-F1
#
_cell.length_a   1.000
_cell.length_b   1.000
_cell.length_c   1.000
_cell.angle_alpha   90.00
_cell.angle_beta   90.00
_cell.angle_gamma   90.00
#
_symmetry.space_group_name_H-M   'P 1'
#
loop_
_entity.id
_entity.type
_entity.pdbx_description
1 polymer ?
#
loop_
_entity_poly.entity_id
_entity_poly.type
_entity_poly.pdbx_seq_one_letter_code
_entity_poly.pdbx_strand_id
1 'polypeptide(L)'
;YEQCIAHYESPEAAVAVVHALPRINRMVLCYLIRFLQVFVQPANVAITKMDVSNLAMVMAPNCLRCQSDDPRVIFENTRKEMSFLRVLIQHLDTSFMEGVL
;
A
#
# COMPACT_ATOMS: atom_id res chain seq x y z
N TYR A 1 3.60 11.63 1.87
CA TYR A 1 4.46 11.15 0.78
C TYR A 1 5.87 10.90 1.29
N GLU A 2 6.64 11.93 1.70
CA GLU A 2 8.02 11.75 2.20
C GLU A 2 8.14 10.69 3.31
N GLN A 3 7.23 10.69 4.29
CA GLN A 3 7.23 9.66 5.34
C GLN A 3 7.00 8.25 4.80
N CYS A 4 6.19 8.09 3.76
CA CYS A 4 5.99 6.80 3.10
C CYS A 4 7.27 6.32 2.43
N ILE A 5 7.98 7.23 1.75
CA ILE A 5 9.25 6.98 1.07
C ILE A 5 10.39 6.73 2.06
N ALA A 6 10.37 7.34 3.24
CA ALA A 6 11.38 7.12 4.28
C ALA A 6 11.16 5.80 5.03
N HIS A 7 9.90 5.37 5.23
CA HIS A 7 9.53 4.23 6.06
C HIS A 7 9.06 3.01 5.25
N TYR A 8 9.39 2.95 3.96
CA TYR A 8 8.84 1.99 3.00
C TYR A 8 9.08 0.50 3.30
N GLU A 9 10.09 0.18 4.12
CA GLU A 9 10.45 -1.19 4.50
C GLU A 9 10.17 -1.53 5.97
N SER A 10 9.76 -0.56 6.79
CA SER A 10 9.44 -0.79 8.20
C SER A 10 7.92 -0.94 8.38
N PRO A 11 7.42 -2.13 8.76
CA PRO A 11 5.99 -2.34 9.00
C PRO A 11 5.42 -1.37 10.04
N GLU A 12 6.09 -1.23 11.18
CA GLU A 12 5.61 -0.41 12.29
C GLU A 12 5.54 1.06 11.90
N ALA A 13 6.59 1.56 11.23
CA ALA A 13 6.68 2.95 10.83
C ALA A 13 5.72 3.26 9.66
N ALA A 14 5.52 2.32 8.72
CA ALA A 14 4.54 2.47 7.65
C ALA A 14 3.10 2.50 8.18
N VAL A 15 2.77 1.62 9.13
CA VAL A 15 1.46 1.61 9.79
C VAL A 15 1.23 2.91 10.58
N ALA A 16 2.25 3.42 11.27
CA ALA A 16 2.17 4.71 11.97
C ALA A 16 1.83 5.88 11.01
N VAL A 17 2.39 5.89 9.79
CA VAL A 17 2.05 6.88 8.76
C VAL A 17 0.57 6.80 8.39
N VAL A 18 0.02 5.59 8.22
CA VAL A 18 -1.41 5.39 7.93
C VAL A 18 -2.28 5.89 9.08
N HIS A 19 -1.90 5.62 10.32
CA HIS A 19 -2.65 6.09 11.49
C HIS A 19 -2.65 7.61 11.66
N ALA A 20 -1.58 8.29 11.23
CA ALA A 20 -1.47 9.74 11.24
C ALA A 20 -2.34 10.45 10.18
N LEU A 21 -2.89 9.73 9.20
CA LEU A 21 -3.77 10.32 8.19
C LEU A 21 -5.08 10.86 8.79
N PRO A 22 -5.68 11.90 8.19
CA PRO A 22 -7.04 12.33 8.53
C PRO A 22 -8.04 11.18 8.43
N ARG A 23 -9.07 11.18 9.28
CA ARG A 23 -10.01 10.06 9.43
C ARG A 23 -10.55 9.54 8.10
N ILE A 24 -10.99 10.41 7.20
CA ILE A 24 -11.56 10.00 5.91
C ILE A 24 -10.52 9.33 5.00
N ASN A 25 -9.34 9.93 4.86
CA ASN A 25 -8.25 9.37 4.05
C ASN A 25 -7.78 8.02 4.60
N ARG A 26 -7.67 7.91 5.94
CA ARG A 26 -7.34 6.65 6.60
C ARG A 26 -8.39 5.58 6.31
N MET A 27 -9.68 5.90 6.42
CA MET A 27 -10.75 4.94 6.13
C MET A 27 -10.73 4.47 4.67
N VAL A 28 -10.62 5.39 3.71
CA VAL A 28 -10.54 5.04 2.29
C VAL A 28 -9.33 4.14 2.01
N LEU A 29 -8.16 4.50 2.55
CA LEU A 29 -6.95 3.70 2.37
C LEU A 29 -7.10 2.32 3.01
N CYS A 30 -7.56 2.22 4.26
CA CYS A 30 -7.72 0.94 4.94
C CYS A 30 -8.75 0.02 4.26
N TYR A 31 -9.82 0.59 3.68
CA TYR A 31 -10.77 -0.17 2.87
C TYR A 31 -10.09 -0.75 1.62
N LEU A 32 -9.31 0.08 0.92
CA LEU A 32 -8.54 -0.38 -0.24
C LEU A 32 -7.54 -1.47 0.15
N ILE A 33 -6.78 -1.28 1.23
CA ILE A 33 -5.81 -2.28 1.70
C ILE A 33 -6.52 -3.60 2.08
N ARG A 34 -7.67 -3.54 2.76
CA ARG A 34 -8.48 -4.75 3.06
C ARG A 34 -8.89 -5.46 1.78
N PHE A 35 -9.38 -4.73 0.79
CA PHE A 35 -9.75 -5.31 -0.50
C PHE A 35 -8.57 -6.02 -1.16
N LEU A 36 -7.38 -5.39 -1.16
CA LEU A 36 -6.16 -6.00 -1.69
C LEU A 36 -5.72 -7.22 -0.86
N GLN A 37 -5.85 -7.18 0.47
CA GLN A 37 -5.57 -8.32 1.36
C GLN A 37 -6.45 -9.53 1.08
N VAL A 38 -7.70 -9.33 0.69
CA VAL A 38 -8.58 -10.40 0.19
C VAL A 38 -8.08 -10.91 -1.16
N PHE A 39 -7.67 -10.02 -2.06
CA PHE A 39 -7.24 -10.39 -3.40
C PHE A 39 -5.91 -11.17 -3.43
N VAL A 40 -5.00 -10.91 -2.48
CA VAL A 40 -3.74 -11.67 -2.35
C VAL A 40 -3.89 -12.99 -1.59
N GLN A 41 -5.10 -13.38 -1.20
CA GLN A 41 -5.30 -14.70 -0.58
C GLN A 41 -4.91 -15.83 -1.54
N PRO A 42 -4.32 -16.94 -1.07
CA PRO A 42 -3.79 -18.00 -1.94
C PRO A 42 -4.79 -18.53 -2.98
N ALA A 43 -6.07 -18.64 -2.61
CA ALA A 43 -7.14 -19.08 -3.52
C ALA A 43 -7.33 -18.13 -4.72
N ASN A 44 -7.23 -16.82 -4.48
CA ASN A 44 -7.34 -15.79 -5.52
C ASN A 44 -6.05 -15.69 -6.34
N VAL A 45 -4.89 -15.77 -5.70
CA VAL A 45 -3.58 -15.77 -6.39
C VAL A 45 -3.44 -16.97 -7.32
N ALA A 46 -3.93 -18.15 -6.93
CA ALA A 46 -3.90 -19.34 -7.77
C ALA A 46 -4.62 -19.15 -9.12
N ILE A 47 -5.66 -18.31 -9.16
CA ILE A 47 -6.47 -18.03 -10.35
C ILE A 47 -5.93 -16.78 -11.08
N THR A 48 -5.84 -15.65 -10.38
CA THR A 48 -5.49 -14.34 -10.96
C THR A 48 -4.01 -14.24 -11.34
N LYS A 49 -3.15 -15.04 -10.70
CA LYS A 49 -1.68 -14.95 -10.78
C LYS A 49 -1.11 -13.62 -10.28
N MET A 50 -1.90 -12.83 -9.55
CA MET A 50 -1.50 -11.54 -9.01
C MET A 50 -1.16 -11.68 -7.53
N ASP A 51 0.11 -11.91 -7.23
CA ASP A 51 0.59 -11.90 -5.85
C ASP A 51 0.67 -10.48 -5.27
N VAL A 52 1.13 -10.37 -4.02
CA VAL A 52 1.28 -9.08 -3.34
C VAL A 52 2.25 -8.12 -4.06
N SER A 53 3.29 -8.65 -4.72
CA SER A 53 4.27 -7.83 -5.44
C SER A 53 3.64 -7.26 -6.71
N ASN A 54 2.91 -8.10 -7.46
CA ASN A 54 2.19 -7.69 -8.65
C ASN A 54 1.12 -6.63 -8.32
N LEU A 55 0.35 -6.84 -7.25
CA LEU A 55 -0.67 -5.87 -6.83
C LEU A 55 -0.05 -4.57 -6.33
N ALA A 56 1.00 -4.63 -5.51
CA ALA A 56 1.69 -3.42 -5.05
C ALA A 56 2.27 -2.60 -6.22
N MET A 57 2.81 -3.28 -7.24
CA MET A 57 3.34 -2.63 -8.44
C MET A 57 2.28 -1.80 -9.19
N VAL A 58 1.09 -2.35 -9.39
CA VAL A 58 0.02 -1.66 -10.14
C VAL A 58 -0.76 -0.65 -9.28
N MET A 59 -0.81 -0.84 -7.96
CA MET A 59 -1.59 0.01 -7.07
C MET A 59 -0.79 1.19 -6.48
N ALA A 60 0.53 1.07 -6.34
CA ALA A 60 1.37 2.11 -5.73
C ALA A 60 1.21 3.50 -6.37
N PRO A 61 1.23 3.65 -7.72
CA PRO A 61 1.07 4.95 -8.37
C PRO A 61 -0.31 5.62 -8.14
N ASN A 62 -1.32 4.82 -7.75
CA ASN A 62 -2.66 5.32 -7.45
C ASN A 62 -2.78 5.84 -6.01
N CYS A 63 -1.91 5.38 -5.12
CA CYS A 63 -1.91 5.74 -3.69
C CYS A 63 -0.87 6.82 -3.36
N LEU A 64 0.30 6.77 -4.01
CA LEU A 64 1.42 7.68 -3.79
C LEU A 64 1.79 8.33 -5.12
N ARG A 65 1.88 9.65 -5.13
CA ARG A 65 2.24 10.42 -6.32
C ARG A 65 3.51 11.20 -6.05
N CYS A 66 4.62 10.76 -6.66
CA CYS A 66 5.84 11.55 -6.73
C CYS A 66 5.57 12.87 -7.45
N GLN A 67 6.03 13.99 -6.87
CA GLN A 67 5.91 15.33 -7.46
C GLN A 67 7.23 15.82 -8.08
N SER A 68 8.25 14.96 -8.15
CA SER A 68 9.53 15.32 -8.77
C SER A 68 9.44 15.25 -10.29
N ASP A 69 10.04 16.22 -10.97
CA ASP A 69 10.21 16.21 -12.43
C ASP A 69 11.51 15.48 -12.87
N ASP A 70 12.40 15.10 -11.94
CA ASP A 70 13.63 14.37 -12.27
C ASP A 70 13.31 12.87 -12.48
N PRO A 71 13.52 12.32 -13.70
CA PRO A 71 13.25 10.91 -13.99
C PRO A 71 13.97 9.93 -13.07
N ARG A 72 15.14 10.30 -12.54
CA ARG A 72 15.92 9.46 -11.62
C ARG A 72 15.21 9.34 -10.27
N VAL A 73 14.71 10.46 -9.75
CA VAL A 73 13.96 10.49 -8.49
C VAL A 73 12.63 9.74 -8.65
N ILE A 74 11.93 9.93 -9.78
CA ILE A 74 10.72 9.17 -10.09
C ILE A 74 11.00 7.67 -10.08
N PHE A 75 12.05 7.22 -10.77
CA PHE A 75 12.41 5.80 -10.86
C PHE A 75 12.77 5.20 -9.49
N GLU A 76 13.57 5.90 -8.69
CA GLU A 76 13.94 5.46 -7.34
C GLU A 76 12.73 5.40 -6.40
N ASN A 77 11.88 6.44 -6.43
CA ASN A 77 10.71 6.51 -5.58
C ASN A 77 9.67 5.47 -5.96
N THR A 78 9.50 5.15 -7.25
CA THR A 78 8.58 4.09 -7.69
C THR A 78 8.87 2.78 -6.95
N ARG A 79 10.13 2.41 -6.77
CA ARG A 79 10.51 1.20 -6.02
C ARG A 79 10.11 1.26 -4.55
N LYS A 80 10.30 2.43 -3.92
CA LYS A 80 9.96 2.67 -2.52
C LYS A 80 8.44 2.71 -2.32
N GLU A 81 7.70 3.33 -3.24
CA GLU A 81 6.22 3.36 -3.23
C GLU A 81 5.62 1.96 -3.29
N MET A 82 6.12 1.11 -4.20
CA MET A 82 5.69 -0.29 -4.31
C MET A 82 5.95 -1.06 -3.02
N SER A 83 7.15 -0.92 -2.46
CA SER A 83 7.52 -1.61 -1.22
C SER A 83 6.69 -1.15 -0.03
N PHE A 84 6.42 0.16 0.10
CA PHE A 84 5.53 0.70 1.11
C PHE A 84 4.12 0.08 1.01
N LEU A 85 3.56 0.01 -0.20
CA LEU A 85 2.23 -0.57 -0.38
C LEU A 85 2.21 -2.08 -0.12
N ARG A 86 3.28 -2.79 -0.49
CA ARG A 86 3.47 -4.22 -0.15
C ARG A 86 3.44 -4.43 1.36
N VAL A 87 4.20 -3.63 2.10
CA VAL A 87 4.25 -3.66 3.57
C VAL A 87 2.86 -3.43 4.16
N LEU A 88 2.10 -2.44 3.66
CA LEU A 88 0.72 -2.22 4.13
C LEU A 88 -0.18 -3.42 3.86
N ILE A 89 -0.15 -4.00 2.66
CA ILE A 89 -0.95 -5.19 2.35
C ILE A 89 -0.60 -6.35 3.31
N GLN A 90 0.68 -6.53 3.66
CA GLN A 90 1.11 -7.64 4.51
C GLN A 90 0.88 -7.42 6.01
N HIS A 91 0.96 -6.18 6.49
CA HIS A 91 1.09 -5.90 7.93
C HIS A 91 0.07 -4.93 8.51
N LEU A 92 -0.66 -4.17 7.68
CA LEU A 92 -1.70 -3.27 8.20
C LEU A 92 -2.90 -4.09 8.69
N ASP A 93 -3.22 -3.97 9.98
CA ASP A 93 -4.47 -4.51 10.50
C ASP A 93 -5.65 -3.72 9.95
N THR A 94 -6.51 -4.40 9.21
CA THR A 94 -7.75 -3.86 8.64
C THR A 94 -8.99 -4.60 9.15
N SER A 95 -8.88 -5.37 10.23
CA SER A 95 -10.00 -6.11 10.84
C SER A 95 -11.18 -5.21 11.21
N PHE A 96 -10.92 -3.96 11.59
CA PHE A 96 -11.97 -2.98 11.87
C PHE A 96 -12.82 -2.58 10.63
N MET A 97 -12.41 -3.00 9.43
CA MET A 97 -13.19 -2.84 8.19
C MET A 97 -14.04 -4.08 7.85
N GLU A 98 -14.04 -5.10 8.71
CA GLU A 98 -14.89 -6.28 8.53
C GLU A 98 -16.38 -5.90 8.55
N GLY A 99 -17.12 -6.41 7.57
CA GLY A 99 -18.53 -6.09 7.36
C GLY A 99 -18.81 -4.82 6.53
N VAL A 100 -17.78 -4.06 6.15
CA VAL A 100 -17.92 -2.99 5.15
C VAL A 100 -17.82 -3.54 3.71
N LEU A 101 -17.06 -4.63 3.54
CA LEU A 101 -16.97 -5.47 2.33
C LEU A 101 -17.85 -6.70 2.48
#